data_AF-X1SU95-F1
#
_entry.id   AF-X1SU95-F1
#
_cell.length_a   1.000
_cell.length_b   1.000
_cell.length_c   1.000
_cell.angle_alpha   90.00
_cell.angle_beta   90.00
_cell.angle_gamma   90.00
#
_symmetry.space_group_name_H-M   'P 1'
#
loop_
_entity.id
_entity.type
_entity.pdbx_description
1 polymer ?
#
loop_
_entity_poly.entity_id
_entity_poly.type
_entity_poly.pdbx_seq_one_letter_code
_entity_poly.pdbx_strand_id
1 'polypeptide(L)' 'AYCPEIPGANVQGRTKEECLQSLSDAINLILQDRREDALRGVPSDTVREVVTIK' A
#
# COMPACT_ATOMS: atom_id res chain seq x y z
N ALA A 1 1.41 12.15 9.75
CA ALA A 1 0.61 12.11 8.51
C ALA A 1 -0.23 10.85 8.49
N TYR A 2 -1.41 10.92 7.87
CA TYR A 2 -2.39 9.83 7.86
C TYR A 2 -3.14 9.79 6.52
N CYS A 3 -3.44 8.58 6.03
CA CYS A 3 -4.25 8.33 4.84
C CYS A 3 -5.51 7.52 5.24
N PRO A 4 -6.71 8.15 5.24
CA PRO A 4 -7.96 7.48 5.59
C PRO A 4 -8.27 6.26 4.71
N GLU A 5 -7.88 6.30 3.43
CA GLU A 5 -8.08 5.23 2.45
C GLU A 5 -7.25 3.99 2.77
N ILE A 6 -6.13 4.16 3.50
CA ILE A 6 -5.21 3.08 3.90
C ILE A 6 -5.07 3.07 5.43
N PRO A 7 -6.06 2.51 6.16
CA PRO A 7 -5.98 2.36 7.61
C PRO A 7 -4.72 1.57 8.00
N GLY A 8 -3.95 2.11 8.95
CA GLY A 8 -2.65 1.58 9.37
C GLY A 8 -1.46 2.43 8.91
N ALA A 9 -1.61 3.22 7.84
CA ALA A 9 -0.59 4.16 7.38
C ALA A 9 -0.57 5.43 8.26
N ASN A 10 -0.09 5.29 9.49
CA ASN A 10 0.02 6.36 10.48
C ASN A 10 1.49 6.61 10.79
N VAL A 11 2.04 7.70 10.29
CA VAL A 11 3.47 8.02 10.46
C VAL A 11 3.69 9.38 11.10
N GLN A 12 4.87 9.57 11.66
CA GLN A 12 5.34 10.83 12.23
C GLN A 12 6.73 11.15 11.67
N GLY A 13 7.09 12.43 11.67
CA GLY A 13 8.36 12.94 11.17
C GLY A 13 8.61 14.34 11.76
N ARG A 14 9.86 14.80 11.72
CA ARG A 14 10.25 16.11 12.26
C ARG A 14 9.87 17.25 11.31
N THR A 15 9.75 16.94 10.02
CA THR A 15 9.31 17.87 8.98
C THR A 15 8.10 17.33 8.22
N LYS A 16 7.45 18.21 7.45
CA LYS A 16 6.35 17.83 6.57
C LYS A 16 6.84 16.87 5.48
N GLU A 17 8.01 17.13 4.92
CA GLU A 17 8.63 16.33 3.86
C GLU A 17 8.93 14.92 4.36
N GLU A 18 9.51 14.78 5.57
CA GLU A 18 9.72 13.47 6.21
C GLU A 18 8.40 12.74 6.44
N CYS A 19 7.39 13.45 6.97
CA CYS A 19 6.05 12.88 7.19
C CYS A 19 5.42 12.34 5.90
N LEU A 20 5.57 13.04 4.77
CA LEU A 20 4.99 12.63 3.48
C LEU A 20 5.77 11.46 2.87
N GLN A 21 7.10 11.49 2.95
CA GLN A 21 7.92 10.38 2.48
C GLN A 21 7.59 9.09 3.26
N SER A 22 7.59 9.17 4.59
CA SER A 22 7.23 8.03 5.44
C SER A 22 5.80 7.55 5.20
N LEU A 23 4.86 8.46 4.88
CA LEU A 23 3.47 8.07 4.62
C LEU A 23 3.40 7.26 3.32
N SER A 24 4.09 7.71 2.27
CA SER A 24 4.20 6.99 1.00
C SER A 24 4.78 5.59 1.21
N ASP A 25 5.86 5.48 1.98
CA ASP A 25 6.52 4.20 2.26
C ASP A 25 5.59 3.24 3.04
N ALA A 26 4.87 3.76 4.04
CA ALA A 26 3.90 2.99 4.82
C ALA A 26 2.72 2.51 3.96
N ILE A 27 2.17 3.37 3.09
CA ILE A 27 1.11 2.98 2.16
C ILE A 27 1.59 1.86 1.22
N ASN A 28 2.79 2.01 0.65
CA ASN A 28 3.36 1.02 -0.25
C ASN A 28 3.53 -0.33 0.44
N LEU A 29 4.07 -0.34 1.66
CA LEU A 29 4.26 -1.55 2.45
C LEU A 29 2.94 -2.27 2.75
N ILE A 30 1.91 -1.53 3.18
CA ILE A 30 0.59 -2.10 3.48
C ILE A 30 -0.07 -2.67 2.21
N LEU A 31 0.03 -1.97 1.08
CA LEU A 31 -0.55 -2.44 -0.18
C LEU A 31 0.19 -3.68 -0.71
N GLN A 32 1.51 -3.76 -0.53
CA GLN A 32 2.28 -4.95 -0.87
C GLN A 32 1.86 -6.14 -0.01
N ASP A 33 1.83 -6.00 1.31
CA ASP A 33 1.41 -7.06 2.23
C ASP A 33 0.00 -7.58 1.92
N ARG A 34 -0.96 -6.67 1.72
CA ARG A 34 -2.33 -7.04 1.33
C ARG A 34 -2.40 -7.75 -0.02
N ARG A 35 -1.56 -7.36 -0.99
CA ARG A 35 -1.50 -8.02 -2.29
C ARG A 35 -0.90 -9.42 -2.18
N GLU A 36 0.15 -9.59 -1.38
CA GLU A 36 0.75 -10.90 -1.13
C GLU A 36 -0.22 -11.84 -0.41
N ASP A 37 -0.92 -11.34 0.60
CA ASP A 37 -1.95 -12.09 1.34
C ASP A 37 -3.11 -12.50 0.42
N ALA A 38 -3.63 -11.57 -0.39
CA ALA A 38 -4.71 -11.85 -1.34
C ALA A 38 -4.33 -12.85 -2.44
N LEU A 39 -3.04 -12.97 -2.75
CA LEU A 39 -2.51 -13.91 -3.74
C LEU A 39 -2.10 -15.25 -3.12
N ARG A 40 -2.23 -15.41 -1.79
CA ARG A 40 -1.87 -16.66 -1.12
C ARG A 40 -2.76 -17.79 -1.62
N GLY A 41 -2.14 -18.83 -2.17
CA GLY A 41 -2.85 -20.00 -2.72
C GLY A 41 -3.37 -19.82 -4.16
N VAL A 42 -3.12 -18.66 -4.79
CA VAL A 42 -3.43 -18.46 -6.21
C VAL A 42 -2.41 -19.22 -7.07
N PRO A 43 -2.85 -20.07 -8.03
CA PRO A 43 -1.94 -20.75 -8.95
C PRO A 43 -1.05 -19.79 -9.73
N SER A 44 0.19 -20.19 -10.01
CA SER A 44 1.18 -19.35 -10.69
C SER A 44 0.85 -19.07 -12.16
N ASP A 45 0.00 -19.89 -12.78
CA ASP A 45 -0.50 -19.75 -14.15
C ASP A 45 -1.75 -18.87 -14.25
N THR A 46 -2.23 -18.32 -13.13
CA THR A 46 -3.36 -17.40 -13.12
C THR A 46 -3.02 -16.11 -13.86
N VAL A 47 -3.85 -15.74 -14.84
CA VAL A 47 -3.73 -14.48 -15.59
C VAL A 47 -4.00 -13.29 -14.66
N ARG A 48 -3.16 -12.26 -14.72
CA ARG A 48 -3.28 -11.03 -13.94
C ARG A 48 -3.36 -9.84 -14.88
N GLU A 49 -4.36 -8.99 -14.67
CA GLU A 49 -4.58 -7.79 -15.47
C GLU A 49 -4.81 -6.58 -14.57
N VAL A 50 -4.31 -5.42 -14.99
CA VAL A 50 -4.55 -4.15 -14.31
C VAL A 50 -5.80 -3.52 -14.89
N VAL A 51 -6.78 -3.23 -14.04
CA VAL A 51 -8.02 -2.55 -14.43
C VAL A 51 -7.97 -1.10 -13.96
N THR A 52 -8.13 -0.16 -14.89
CA THR A 52 -8.25 1.27 -14.58
C THR A 52 -9.72 1.69 -14.66
N ILE A 53 -10.22 2.28 -13.57
CA ILE A 53 -11.57 2.86 -13.52
C ILE A 53 -11.51 4.30 -14.05
N LYS A 54 -12.52 4.70 -14.84
CA LYS A 54 -12.66 6.06 -15.39
C LYS A 54 -13.42 6.97 -14.44
#